data_AF-A0A2R6FFE3-F1
#
_entry.id   AF-A0A2R6FFE3-F1
#
_cell.length_a   1.000
_cell.length_b   1.000
_cell.length_c   1.000
_cell.angle_alpha   90.00
_cell.angle_beta   90.00
_cell.angle_gamma   90.00
#
_symmetry.space_group_name_H-M   'P 1'
#
loop_
_entity.id
_entity.type
_entity.pdbx_description
1 polymer ?
#
loop_
_entity_poly.entity_id
_entity_poly.type
_entity_poly.pdbx_seq_one_letter_code
_entity_poly.pdbx_strand_id
1 'polypeptide(L)'
;EERWRVPVDTAYAAPVVDDGGVVQTGAMETAAVDHSGAVRWRRDLHTRAAAATAPNGDVYVSAESGLHELDPETGETNWQAHISGVVTAAPLVTDRSVLVADSGGRAFRRETGGLLTPDRERWENRSVGVVQSMSPVIAAGRALVVTHRGLVAFKPTSDE
;
A
#
# COMPACT_ATOMS: atom_id res chain seq x y z
N GLU A 1 9.06 -20.90 22.82
CA GLU A 1 10.03 -21.48 21.86
C GLU A 1 9.75 -20.93 20.47
N GLU A 2 10.79 -20.79 19.64
CA GLU A 2 10.68 -20.39 18.24
C GLU A 2 10.04 -21.52 17.42
N ARG A 3 9.00 -21.22 16.64
CA ARG A 3 8.28 -22.22 15.82
C ARG A 3 8.81 -22.31 14.39
N TRP A 4 9.17 -21.18 13.79
CA TRP A 4 9.71 -21.09 12.44
C TRP A 4 10.48 -19.79 12.27
N ARG A 5 11.31 -19.74 11.23
CA ARG A 5 12.10 -18.57 10.84
C ARG A 5 12.20 -18.49 9.33
N VAL A 6 11.91 -17.32 8.80
CA VAL A 6 12.05 -17.00 7.38
C VAL A 6 12.95 -15.77 7.26
N PRO A 7 14.10 -15.85 6.57
CA PRO A 7 14.91 -14.67 6.31
C PRO A 7 14.18 -13.75 5.32
N VAL A 8 14.27 -12.45 5.58
CA VAL A 8 13.81 -11.40 4.66
C VAL A 8 14.91 -10.35 4.56
N ASP A 9 15.27 -10.00 3.33
CA ASP A 9 16.36 -9.08 3.09
C ASP A 9 15.95 -7.63 3.37
N THR A 10 16.64 -7.03 4.33
CA THR A 10 16.53 -5.60 4.67
C THR A 10 15.08 -5.18 4.97
N ALA A 11 14.45 -5.87 5.93
CA ALA A 11 13.13 -5.49 6.43
C ALA A 11 13.14 -4.06 7.01
N TYR A 12 12.35 -3.17 6.41
CA TYR A 12 12.31 -1.74 6.79
C TYR A 12 11.06 -1.36 7.57
N ALA A 13 9.98 -2.12 7.42
CA ALA A 13 8.67 -1.76 7.92
C ALA A 13 8.04 -2.90 8.73
N ALA A 14 6.97 -2.59 9.46
CA ALA A 14 6.21 -3.60 10.19
C ALA A 14 5.56 -4.61 9.22
N PRO A 15 5.48 -5.90 9.59
CA PRO A 15 4.71 -6.88 8.82
C PRO A 15 3.21 -6.56 8.86
N VAL A 16 2.50 -7.04 7.85
CA VAL A 16 1.02 -7.04 7.82
C VAL A 16 0.49 -8.45 7.71
N VAL A 17 -0.75 -8.64 8.14
CA VAL A 17 -1.47 -9.92 8.07
C VAL A 17 -2.46 -9.86 6.91
N ASP A 18 -2.46 -10.90 6.09
CA ASP A 18 -3.53 -11.24 5.14
C ASP A 18 -4.22 -12.55 5.59
N ASP A 19 -5.17 -13.05 4.82
CA ASP A 19 -5.88 -14.30 5.15
C ASP A 19 -4.94 -15.52 5.13
N GLY A 20 -3.91 -15.48 4.28
CA GLY A 20 -2.95 -16.57 4.09
C GLY A 20 -1.85 -16.63 5.15
N GLY A 21 -1.54 -15.54 5.84
CA GLY A 21 -0.50 -15.46 6.87
C GLY A 21 0.06 -14.05 7.05
N VAL A 22 1.35 -13.87 6.74
CA VAL A 22 2.07 -12.62 6.96
C VAL A 22 2.76 -12.16 5.68
N VAL A 23 2.69 -10.86 5.39
CA VAL A 23 3.48 -10.19 4.36
C VAL A 23 4.49 -9.27 5.03
N GLN A 24 5.76 -9.44 4.70
CA GLN A 24 6.87 -8.61 5.16
C GLN A 24 7.50 -7.91 3.95
N THR A 25 7.58 -6.58 4.02
CA THR A 25 8.29 -5.77 3.03
C THR A 25 9.71 -5.43 3.48
N GLY A 26 10.60 -5.31 2.51
CA GLY A 26 12.01 -4.98 2.66
C GLY A 26 12.55 -4.35 1.38
N ALA A 27 13.70 -3.69 1.49
CA ALA A 27 14.25 -2.87 0.40
C ALA A 27 14.66 -3.66 -0.84
N MET A 28 14.97 -4.95 -0.70
CA MET A 28 15.32 -5.82 -1.83
C MET A 28 14.35 -6.99 -1.97
N GLU A 29 13.37 -7.11 -1.07
CA GLU A 29 12.49 -8.26 -1.01
C GLU A 29 11.19 -7.96 -0.26
N THR A 30 10.07 -8.35 -0.85
CA THR A 30 8.78 -8.52 -0.19
C THR A 30 8.43 -9.99 -0.21
N ALA A 31 8.09 -10.55 0.95
CA ALA A 31 7.81 -11.97 1.11
C ALA A 31 6.46 -12.18 1.80
N ALA A 32 5.68 -13.11 1.26
CA ALA A 32 4.51 -13.64 1.95
C ALA A 32 4.80 -15.04 2.47
N VAL A 33 4.44 -15.26 3.73
CA VAL A 33 4.54 -16.55 4.41
C VAL A 33 3.17 -16.98 4.90
N ASP A 34 2.96 -18.29 4.98
CA ASP A 34 1.75 -18.84 5.58
C ASP A 34 1.86 -18.93 7.11
N HIS A 35 0.78 -19.37 7.76
CA HIS A 35 0.71 -19.55 9.22
C HIS A 35 1.75 -20.55 9.78
N SER A 36 2.29 -21.44 8.93
CA SER A 36 3.33 -22.42 9.28
C SER A 36 4.75 -21.89 9.08
N GLY A 37 4.90 -20.72 8.46
CA GLY A 37 6.19 -20.14 8.06
C GLY A 37 6.69 -20.62 6.70
N ALA A 38 5.87 -21.32 5.90
CA ALA A 38 6.23 -21.65 4.53
C ALA A 38 6.08 -20.41 3.64
N VAL A 39 7.03 -20.19 2.74
CA VAL A 39 6.99 -19.05 1.81
C VAL A 39 5.96 -19.33 0.71
N ARG A 40 4.96 -18.46 0.58
CA ARG A 40 4.00 -18.47 -0.53
C ARG A 40 4.63 -17.86 -1.79
N TRP A 41 5.20 -16.67 -1.65
CA TRP A 41 5.87 -15.96 -2.76
C TRP A 41 6.90 -14.95 -2.26
N ARG A 42 7.78 -14.54 -3.19
CA ARG A 42 8.80 -13.50 -3.01
C ARG A 42 8.84 -12.57 -4.23
N ARG A 43 8.95 -11.27 -4.00
CA ARG A 43 8.99 -10.24 -5.03
C ARG A 43 9.98 -9.16 -4.65
N ASP A 44 10.81 -8.74 -5.59
CA ASP A 44 11.60 -7.52 -5.42
C ASP A 44 10.85 -6.33 -5.99
N LEU A 45 10.23 -5.56 -5.10
CA LEU A 45 9.47 -4.34 -5.44
C LEU A 45 10.25 -3.07 -5.08
N HIS A 46 11.49 -3.17 -4.58
CA HIS A 46 12.29 -2.03 -4.16
C HIS A 46 11.49 -1.06 -3.25
N THR A 47 10.90 -1.58 -2.16
CA THR A 47 10.04 -0.80 -1.26
C THR A 47 10.67 -0.60 0.11
N ARG A 48 10.43 0.57 0.70
CA ARG A 48 10.75 0.85 2.11
C ARG A 48 9.48 1.05 2.96
N ALA A 49 8.31 0.94 2.34
CA ALA A 49 7.02 1.12 2.97
C ALA A 49 6.50 -0.20 3.54
N ALA A 50 5.65 -0.15 4.57
CA ALA A 50 4.83 -1.32 4.91
C ALA A 50 3.86 -1.59 3.76
N ALA A 51 3.51 -2.86 3.57
CA ALA A 51 2.34 -3.21 2.74
C ALA A 51 1.04 -2.81 3.47
N ALA A 52 -0.08 -2.89 2.77
CA ALA A 52 -1.41 -2.83 3.36
C ALA A 52 -2.28 -3.93 2.76
N THR A 53 -3.09 -4.58 3.57
CA THR A 53 -3.99 -5.64 3.14
C THR A 53 -5.42 -5.13 3.07
N ALA A 54 -6.10 -5.51 2.00
CA ALA A 54 -7.50 -5.18 1.80
C ALA A 54 -8.43 -6.23 2.45
N PRO A 55 -9.67 -5.86 2.79
CA PRO A 55 -10.70 -6.80 3.24
C PRO A 55 -10.97 -8.00 2.33
N ASN A 56 -10.66 -7.90 1.03
CA ASN A 56 -10.80 -8.99 0.05
C ASN A 56 -9.51 -9.80 -0.13
N GLY A 57 -8.48 -9.55 0.68
CA GLY A 57 -7.19 -10.24 0.65
C GLY A 57 -6.11 -9.58 -0.20
N ASP A 58 -6.45 -8.65 -1.10
CA ASP A 58 -5.46 -8.00 -1.98
C ASP A 58 -4.37 -7.27 -1.17
N VAL A 59 -3.12 -7.37 -1.64
CA VAL A 59 -1.96 -6.76 -0.99
C VAL A 59 -1.51 -5.53 -1.78
N TYR A 60 -1.46 -4.38 -1.12
CA TYR A 60 -1.01 -3.12 -1.70
C TYR A 60 0.38 -2.73 -1.20
N VAL A 61 1.26 -2.38 -2.13
CA VAL A 61 2.65 -1.99 -1.83
C VAL A 61 3.01 -0.69 -2.55
N SER A 62 3.42 0.32 -1.78
CA SER A 62 4.06 1.51 -2.34
C SER A 62 5.53 1.21 -2.62
N ALA A 63 5.91 1.24 -3.88
CA ALA A 63 7.24 0.93 -4.41
C ALA A 63 7.84 2.13 -5.13
N GLU A 64 9.13 2.08 -5.48
CA GLU A 64 9.78 3.13 -6.28
C GLU A 64 9.13 3.32 -7.66
N SER A 65 8.49 2.27 -8.20
CA SER A 65 7.77 2.33 -9.48
C SER A 65 6.31 2.81 -9.37
N GLY A 66 5.81 3.00 -8.14
CA GLY A 66 4.45 3.43 -7.85
C GLY A 66 3.69 2.49 -6.91
N LEU A 67 2.36 2.48 -6.99
CA LEU A 67 1.51 1.61 -6.17
C LEU A 67 1.23 0.30 -6.92
N HIS A 68 1.51 -0.83 -6.29
CA HIS A 68 1.18 -2.16 -6.78
C HIS A 68 0.02 -2.75 -5.98
N GLU A 69 -0.90 -3.39 -6.69
CA GLU A 69 -1.87 -4.36 -6.17
C GLU A 69 -1.37 -5.75 -6.55
N LEU A 70 -1.15 -6.60 -5.56
CA LEU A 70 -0.65 -7.95 -5.73
C LEU A 70 -1.75 -8.96 -5.40
N ASP A 71 -1.79 -10.03 -6.18
CA ASP A 71 -2.50 -11.24 -5.84
C ASP A 71 -1.88 -11.84 -4.56
N PRO A 72 -2.68 -12.13 -3.52
CA PRO A 72 -2.17 -12.57 -2.23
C PRO A 72 -1.56 -13.98 -2.27
N GLU A 73 -1.93 -14.82 -3.24
CA GLU A 73 -1.46 -16.21 -3.32
C GLU A 73 -0.20 -16.35 -4.16
N THR A 74 -0.06 -15.52 -5.20
CA THR A 74 1.04 -15.62 -6.17
C THR A 74 2.05 -14.47 -6.08
N GLY A 75 1.65 -13.33 -5.54
CA GLY A 75 2.46 -12.10 -5.54
C GLY A 75 2.56 -11.43 -6.92
N GLU A 76 1.78 -11.90 -7.91
CA GLU A 76 1.71 -11.28 -9.23
C GLU A 76 0.95 -9.95 -9.16
N THR A 77 1.38 -8.97 -9.96
CA THR A 77 0.75 -7.64 -9.99
C THR A 77 -0.58 -7.71 -10.75
N ASN A 78 -1.70 -7.57 -10.03
CA ASN A 78 -3.03 -7.44 -10.61
C ASN A 78 -3.26 -6.06 -11.23
N TRP A 79 -2.70 -5.02 -10.61
CA TRP A 79 -2.80 -3.64 -11.08
C TRP A 79 -1.63 -2.79 -10.58
N GLN A 80 -1.28 -1.76 -11.34
CA GLN A 80 -0.25 -0.80 -10.95
C GLN A 80 -0.65 0.63 -11.35
N ALA A 81 -0.45 1.57 -10.43
CA ALA A 81 -0.40 3.00 -10.76
C ALA A 81 1.04 3.50 -10.74
N HIS A 82 1.43 4.20 -11.80
CA HIS A 82 2.69 4.93 -11.80
C HIS A 82 2.56 6.21 -10.95
N ILE A 83 3.39 6.32 -9.92
CA ILE A 83 3.46 7.49 -9.05
C ILE A 83 4.90 7.98 -9.10
N SER A 84 5.09 9.23 -9.50
CA SER A 84 6.42 9.81 -9.63
C SER A 84 7.02 10.10 -8.25
N GLY A 85 8.27 9.69 -8.06
CA GLY A 85 9.04 9.96 -6.84
C GLY A 85 8.98 8.83 -5.83
N VAL A 86 9.80 8.95 -4.78
CA VAL A 86 9.95 7.89 -3.78
C VAL A 86 8.86 8.03 -2.72
N VAL A 87 7.91 7.10 -2.70
CA VAL A 87 6.92 6.98 -1.64
C VAL A 87 7.41 5.94 -0.64
N THR A 88 7.60 6.37 0.61
CA THR A 88 8.07 5.48 1.71
C THR A 88 7.01 5.25 2.78
N ALA A 89 5.90 5.98 2.71
CA ALA A 89 4.72 5.76 3.52
C ALA A 89 3.97 4.50 3.05
N ALA A 90 3.46 3.72 4.01
CA ALA A 90 2.52 2.65 3.72
C ALA A 90 1.24 3.21 3.08
N PRO A 91 0.66 2.54 2.07
CA PRO A 91 -0.65 2.91 1.55
C PRO A 91 -1.73 2.68 2.61
N LEU A 92 -2.85 3.37 2.47
CA LEU A 92 -4.01 3.22 3.32
C LEU A 92 -5.17 2.64 2.52
N VAL A 93 -5.62 1.47 2.92
CA VAL A 93 -6.68 0.73 2.21
C VAL A 93 -8.00 0.88 2.96
N THR A 94 -9.07 1.08 2.20
CA THR A 94 -10.47 1.09 2.66
C THR A 94 -11.28 0.15 1.79
N ASP A 95 -12.57 -0.03 2.11
CA ASP A 95 -13.51 -0.82 1.30
C ASP A 95 -13.59 -0.41 -0.17
N ARG A 96 -13.30 0.85 -0.50
CA ARG A 96 -13.53 1.38 -1.85
C ARG A 96 -12.29 1.99 -2.49
N SER A 97 -11.28 2.29 -1.69
CA SER A 97 -10.16 3.11 -2.14
C SER A 97 -8.85 2.78 -1.46
N VAL A 98 -7.76 3.04 -2.18
CA VAL A 98 -6.38 2.99 -1.68
C VAL A 98 -5.79 4.40 -1.79
N LEU A 99 -5.31 4.93 -0.67
CA LEU A 99 -4.72 6.25 -0.58
C LEU A 99 -3.21 6.15 -0.43
N VAL A 100 -2.49 6.97 -1.20
CA VAL A 100 -1.03 7.07 -1.20
C VAL A 100 -0.62 8.49 -0.85
N ALA A 101 0.27 8.62 0.13
CA ALA A 101 0.88 9.88 0.53
C ALA A 101 2.13 10.17 -0.31
N ASP A 102 1.92 10.64 -1.54
CA ASP A 102 3.00 11.16 -2.38
C ASP A 102 3.26 12.65 -2.05
N SER A 103 3.74 13.48 -2.99
CA SER A 103 3.98 14.90 -2.71
C SER A 103 2.71 15.71 -2.39
N GLY A 104 1.52 15.15 -2.60
CA GLY A 104 0.23 15.80 -2.41
C GLY A 104 -0.85 14.97 -1.73
N GLY A 105 -0.89 13.68 -2.07
CA GLY A 105 -1.94 12.72 -1.75
C GLY A 105 -2.71 12.32 -3.02
N ARG A 106 -2.84 11.01 -3.26
CA ARG A 106 -3.65 10.42 -4.33
C ARG A 106 -4.50 9.28 -3.80
N ALA A 107 -5.75 9.19 -4.26
CA ALA A 107 -6.64 8.08 -3.96
C ALA A 107 -7.04 7.33 -5.23
N PHE A 108 -6.98 6.01 -5.19
CA PHE A 108 -7.37 5.10 -6.27
C PHE A 108 -8.59 4.27 -5.86
N ARG A 109 -9.37 3.77 -6.83
CA ARG A 109 -10.44 2.79 -6.62
C ARG A 109 -9.84 1.42 -6.35
N ARG A 110 -10.39 0.68 -5.40
CA ARG A 110 -10.00 -0.72 -5.15
C ARG A 110 -10.63 -1.66 -6.17
N GLU A 111 -11.95 -1.52 -6.36
CA GLU A 111 -12.71 -2.36 -7.27
C GLU A 111 -13.18 -1.55 -8.49
N THR A 112 -12.87 -2.03 -9.68
CA THR A 112 -13.45 -1.56 -10.94
C THR A 112 -14.19 -2.72 -11.58
N GLY A 113 -15.50 -2.79 -11.41
CA GLY A 113 -16.32 -3.67 -12.24
C GLY A 113 -16.15 -3.28 -13.71
N GLY A 114 -15.82 -4.27 -14.56
CA GLY A 114 -15.71 -4.09 -16.01
C GLY A 114 -14.30 -4.35 -16.54
N LEU A 115 -14.21 -5.14 -17.62
CA LEU A 115 -12.97 -5.42 -18.34
C LEU A 115 -12.18 -4.13 -18.62
N LEU A 116 -10.93 -4.11 -18.16
CA LEU A 116 -9.87 -3.22 -18.64
C LEU A 116 -10.16 -1.71 -18.52
N THR A 117 -10.06 -1.14 -17.31
CA THR A 117 -9.88 0.32 -17.16
C THR A 117 -8.53 0.63 -16.51
N PRO A 118 -7.60 1.29 -17.23
CA PRO A 118 -6.25 1.54 -16.73
C PRO A 118 -6.14 2.70 -15.75
N ASP A 119 -7.20 3.50 -15.56
CA ASP A 119 -7.19 4.61 -14.61
C ASP A 119 -8.17 4.38 -13.47
N ARG A 120 -7.61 4.00 -12.32
CA ARG A 120 -8.35 3.87 -11.06
C ARG A 120 -8.28 5.15 -10.22
N GLU A 121 -7.63 6.22 -10.66
CA GLU A 121 -7.52 7.45 -9.88
C GLU A 121 -8.92 8.04 -9.60
N ARG A 122 -9.20 8.28 -8.32
CA ARG A 122 -10.41 9.00 -7.86
C ARG A 122 -10.13 10.46 -7.60
N TRP A 123 -8.95 10.76 -7.09
CA TRP A 123 -8.63 12.07 -6.54
C TRP A 123 -7.13 12.25 -6.40
N GLU A 124 -6.68 13.49 -6.62
CA GLU A 124 -5.32 13.94 -6.36
C GLU A 124 -5.34 15.36 -5.79
N ASN A 125 -4.44 15.67 -4.86
CA ASN A 125 -4.18 17.04 -4.42
C ASN A 125 -2.70 17.37 -4.35
N ARG A 126 -2.16 17.92 -5.43
CA ARG A 126 -0.73 18.31 -5.51
C ARG A 126 -0.36 19.57 -4.72
N SER A 127 -1.33 20.31 -4.20
CA SER A 127 -1.10 21.63 -3.59
C SER A 127 -0.67 21.57 -2.13
N VAL A 128 -0.70 20.39 -1.53
CA VAL A 128 -0.49 20.20 -0.10
C VAL A 128 0.77 19.37 0.06
N GLY A 129 1.94 19.99 0.27
CA GLY A 129 3.23 19.31 0.36
C GLY A 129 3.28 18.25 1.47
N VAL A 130 2.87 17.03 1.13
CA VAL A 130 2.74 15.88 2.03
C VAL A 130 4.13 15.31 2.33
N VAL A 131 4.32 14.90 3.59
CA VAL A 131 5.52 14.20 4.03
C VAL A 131 5.39 12.74 3.59
N GLN A 132 6.14 12.36 2.55
CA GLN A 132 6.04 11.07 1.84
C GLN A 132 6.44 9.84 2.66
N SER A 133 6.91 10.03 3.90
CA SER A 133 7.27 8.98 4.86
C SER A 133 6.22 8.77 5.95
N MET A 134 5.17 9.59 5.98
CA MET A 134 4.10 9.50 6.97
C MET A 134 2.86 8.85 6.36
N SER A 135 2.54 7.64 6.82
CA SER A 135 1.33 6.93 6.41
C SER A 135 0.07 7.75 6.71
N PRO A 136 -0.85 7.87 5.74
CA PRO A 136 -2.11 8.55 5.98
C PRO A 136 -3.03 7.68 6.86
N VAL A 137 -4.01 8.32 7.50
CA VAL A 137 -5.05 7.64 8.29
C VAL A 137 -6.44 8.09 7.88
N ILE A 138 -7.43 7.19 7.93
CA ILE A 138 -8.84 7.57 7.80
C ILE A 138 -9.40 7.73 9.21
N ALA A 139 -9.96 8.90 9.51
CA ALA A 139 -10.73 9.11 10.73
C ALA A 139 -11.90 10.06 10.45
N ALA A 140 -13.06 9.79 11.06
CA ALA A 140 -14.26 10.61 10.91
C ALA A 140 -14.63 10.92 9.44
N GLY A 141 -14.48 9.95 8.54
CA GLY A 141 -14.78 10.09 7.11
C GLY A 141 -13.80 10.97 6.33
N ARG A 142 -12.63 11.30 6.91
CA ARG A 142 -11.59 12.13 6.30
C ARG A 142 -10.29 11.36 6.17
N ALA A 143 -9.54 11.64 5.12
CA ALA A 143 -8.14 11.24 4.99
C ALA A 143 -7.27 12.30 5.66
N LEU A 144 -6.46 11.90 6.64
CA LEU A 144 -5.52 12.77 7.30
C LEU A 144 -4.10 12.45 6.84
N VAL A 145 -3.38 13.47 6.39
CA VAL A 145 -1.98 13.39 5.96
C VAL A 145 -1.14 14.37 6.77
N VAL A 146 0.11 14.01 7.03
CA VAL A 146 1.08 14.93 7.61
C VAL A 146 1.76 15.72 6.49
N THR A 147 1.82 17.03 6.65
CA THR A 147 2.49 17.95 5.72
C THR A 147 3.56 18.73 6.47
N HIS A 148 4.42 19.43 5.74
CA HIS A 148 5.37 20.37 6.35
C HIS A 148 4.69 21.53 7.11
N ARG A 149 3.38 21.76 6.88
CA ARG A 149 2.58 22.80 7.54
C ARG A 149 1.66 22.27 8.64
N GLY A 150 1.69 20.97 8.92
CA GLY A 150 0.85 20.31 9.93
C GLY A 150 -0.03 19.19 9.37
N LEU A 151 -0.95 18.70 10.20
CA LEU A 151 -1.91 17.67 9.85
C LEU A 151 -3.05 18.27 9.02
N VAL A 152 -3.25 17.77 7.80
CA VAL A 152 -4.30 18.23 6.88
C VAL A 152 -5.30 17.11 6.68
N ALA A 153 -6.59 17.46 6.68
CA ALA A 153 -7.68 16.54 6.44
C ALA A 153 -8.33 16.82 5.08
N PHE A 154 -8.58 15.78 4.30
CA PHE A 154 -9.29 15.84 3.03
C PHE A 154 -10.52 14.95 3.05
N LYS A 155 -11.52 15.28 2.24
CA LYS A 155 -12.57 14.32 1.88
C LYS A 155 -11.93 13.30 0.91
N PRO A 156 -11.86 11.99 1.26
CA PRO A 156 -11.17 10.99 0.44
C PRO A 156 -11.92 10.65 -0.87
N THR A 157 -13.15 11.11 -1.02
CA THR A 157 -14.00 10.89 -2.19
C THR A 157 -14.82 12.15 -2.47
N SER A 158 -14.72 12.70 -3.67
CA SER A 158 -15.64 13.71 -4.19
C SER A 158 -16.91 13.04 -4.73
N ASP A 159 -17.68 12.42 -3.85
CA ASP A 159 -19.05 11.94 -4.18
C ASP A 159 -20.07 12.60 -3.22
N GLU A 160 -19.84 13.89 -2.91
CA GLU A 160 -20.86 14.87 -2.49
C GLU A 160 -20.61 16.19 -3.24
#